data_AF-X1L1F3-F1
#
_entry.id   AF-X1L1F3-F1
#
_cell.length_a   1.000
_cell.length_b   1.000
_cell.length_c   1.000
_cell.angle_alpha   90.00
_cell.angle_beta   90.00
_cell.angle_gamma   90.00
#
_symmetry.space_group_name_H-M   'P 1'
#
loop_
_entity.id
_entity.type
_entity.pdbx_description
1 polymer ?
#
loop_
_entity_poly.entity_id
_entity_poly.type
_entity_poly.pdbx_seq_one_letter_code
_entity_poly.pdbx_strand_id
1 'polypeptide(L)'
;MSTMALEPISMDVESWEIISVSEEKIEPTSLPEMNRLELELKKKVEESVGITLDAKDELLDAEYERDQARTRAARRAAQNKAKGLQAAYDEIYVVHQQLQTDYNEAKTATAREEQIASFSLGAGDIANIRDLTGQVHSKEVDIKVVGKEATKNYRLYLRMFNLKDEVLNVNRRGQWKIIKFELIS
;
A
#
# COMPACT_ATOMS: atom_id res chain seq x y z
N MET A 1 -15.95 -14.82 19.45
CA MET A 1 -14.88 -14.22 20.29
C MET A 1 -14.38 -12.99 19.56
N SER A 2 -14.39 -11.82 20.19
CA SER A 2 -13.91 -10.58 19.56
C SER A 2 -12.39 -10.54 19.62
N THR A 3 -11.71 -10.70 18.49
CA THR A 3 -10.25 -10.58 18.42
C THR A 3 -9.83 -9.14 18.74
N MET A 4 -8.84 -8.96 19.61
CA MET A 4 -8.32 -7.64 20.00
C MET A 4 -7.10 -7.20 19.18
N ALA A 5 -6.40 -8.15 18.56
CA ALA A 5 -5.21 -7.92 17.77
C ALA A 5 -5.43 -8.30 16.32
N LEU A 6 -4.97 -7.46 15.39
CA LEU A 6 -5.00 -7.75 13.96
C LEU A 6 -3.99 -8.86 13.62
N GLU A 7 -2.80 -8.76 14.20
CA GLU A 7 -1.72 -9.75 14.08
C GLU A 7 -1.48 -10.38 15.47
N PRO A 8 -2.26 -11.39 15.88
CA PRO A 8 -2.12 -12.02 17.18
C PRO A 8 -0.82 -12.83 17.27
N ILE A 9 -0.16 -12.77 18.42
CA ILE A 9 1.00 -13.61 18.74
C ILE A 9 0.63 -14.61 19.86
N SER A 10 1.27 -15.78 19.86
CA SER A 10 1.17 -16.74 20.96
C SER A 10 2.30 -16.48 21.95
N MET A 11 1.98 -16.44 23.23
CA MET A 11 2.92 -16.15 24.31
C MET A 11 2.64 -17.08 25.49
N ASP A 12 3.68 -17.61 26.12
CA ASP A 12 3.55 -18.26 27.43
C ASP A 12 3.68 -17.17 28.51
N VAL A 13 2.58 -16.87 29.20
CA VAL A 13 2.46 -15.73 30.11
C VAL A 13 2.09 -16.23 31.50
N GLU A 14 3.00 -16.03 32.47
CA GLU A 14 2.69 -16.18 33.88
C GLU A 14 2.11 -14.87 34.43
N SER A 15 2.74 -13.74 34.10
CA SER A 15 2.25 -12.40 34.45
C SER A 15 2.68 -11.36 33.42
N TRP A 16 2.01 -10.22 33.41
CA TRP A 16 2.37 -9.09 32.59
C TRP A 16 2.03 -7.77 33.29
N GLU A 17 2.76 -6.72 32.94
CA GLU A 17 2.54 -5.36 33.45
C GLU A 17 2.74 -4.32 32.33
N ILE A 18 2.02 -3.21 32.43
CA ILE A 18 2.24 -2.05 31.56
C ILE A 18 3.42 -1.27 32.12
N ILE A 19 4.44 -1.07 31.30
CA ILE A 19 5.64 -0.30 31.66
C ILE A 19 5.42 1.18 31.32
N SER A 20 4.86 1.45 30.14
CA SER A 20 4.68 2.80 29.64
C SER A 20 3.48 2.88 28.70
N VAL A 21 2.91 4.08 28.58
CA VAL A 21 1.88 4.42 27.61
C VAL A 21 2.27 5.75 27.00
N SER A 22 2.35 5.81 25.66
CA SER A 22 2.62 7.07 24.96
C SER A 22 1.42 8.01 25.03
N GLU A 23 1.67 9.29 24.76
CA GLU A 23 0.57 10.22 24.47
C GLU A 23 -0.25 9.74 23.26
N GLU A 24 -1.55 10.01 23.33
CA GLU A 24 -2.48 9.72 22.26
C GLU A 24 -2.34 10.76 21.15
N LYS A 25 -2.13 10.28 19.93
CA LYS A 25 -2.12 11.10 18.72
C LYS A 25 -3.46 10.96 18.02
N ILE A 26 -4.06 12.09 17.65
CA ILE A 26 -5.34 12.16 16.95
C ILE A 26 -5.11 12.88 15.63
N GLU A 27 -5.32 12.16 14.53
CA GLU A 27 -5.05 12.65 13.18
C GLU A 27 -6.28 12.39 12.29
N PRO A 28 -6.50 13.19 11.24
CA PRO A 28 -7.51 12.87 10.23
C PRO A 28 -7.25 11.50 9.60
N THR A 29 -8.31 10.78 9.24
CA THR A 29 -8.14 9.53 8.49
C THR A 29 -7.59 9.79 7.10
N SER A 30 -6.60 8.99 6.69
CA SER A 30 -6.01 9.03 5.35
C SER A 30 -6.77 8.19 4.33
N LEU A 31 -7.80 7.43 4.74
CA LEU A 31 -8.53 6.50 3.87
C LEU A 31 -9.05 7.15 2.56
N PRO A 32 -9.72 8.32 2.58
CA PRO A 32 -10.18 8.97 1.35
C PRO A 32 -9.03 9.44 0.46
N GLU A 33 -7.96 9.96 1.05
CA GLU A 33 -6.80 10.45 0.32
C GLU A 33 -6.04 9.29 -0.35
N MET A 34 -5.87 8.18 0.37
CA MET A 34 -5.27 6.95 -0.14
C MET A 34 -6.10 6.35 -1.27
N ASN A 35 -7.44 6.32 -1.15
CA ASN A 35 -8.33 5.86 -2.21
C ASN A 35 -8.20 6.73 -3.47
N ARG A 36 -8.16 8.05 -3.32
CA ARG A 36 -7.95 8.97 -4.45
C ARG A 36 -6.60 8.71 -5.13
N LEU A 37 -5.53 8.57 -4.36
CA LEU A 37 -4.20 8.30 -4.89
C LEU A 37 -4.13 6.96 -5.63
N GLU A 38 -4.71 5.90 -5.07
CA GLU A 38 -4.80 4.58 -5.72
C GLU A 38 -5.51 4.69 -7.09
N LEU A 39 -6.65 5.38 -7.14
CA LEU A 39 -7.42 5.57 -8.38
C LEU A 39 -6.68 6.42 -9.42
N GLU A 40 -5.96 7.45 -8.99
CA GLU A 40 -5.12 8.28 -9.87
C GLU A 40 -3.96 7.48 -10.46
N LEU A 41 -3.28 6.68 -9.63
CA LEU A 41 -2.19 5.81 -10.08
C LEU A 41 -2.69 4.72 -11.01
N LYS A 42 -3.86 4.13 -10.74
CA LYS A 42 -4.49 3.15 -11.62
C LYS A 42 -4.71 3.71 -13.02
N LYS A 43 -5.26 4.93 -13.14
CA LYS A 43 -5.46 5.60 -14.43
C LYS A 43 -4.14 5.81 -15.17
N LYS A 44 -3.10 6.28 -14.47
CA LYS A 44 -1.76 6.47 -15.07
C LYS A 44 -1.17 5.15 -15.57
N VAL A 45 -1.34 4.05 -14.81
CA VAL A 45 -0.93 2.72 -15.26
C VAL A 45 -1.68 2.34 -16.53
N GLU A 46 -3.01 2.45 -16.55
CA GLU A 46 -3.84 2.12 -17.72
C GLU A 46 -3.44 2.93 -18.97
N GLU A 47 -3.20 4.23 -18.82
CA GLU A 47 -2.72 5.12 -19.90
C GLU A 47 -1.31 4.71 -20.38
N SER A 48 -0.40 4.39 -19.45
CA SER A 48 0.98 4.02 -19.78
C SER A 48 1.11 2.69 -20.53
N VAL A 49 0.13 1.77 -20.39
CA VAL A 49 0.13 0.49 -21.12
C VAL A 49 0.11 0.72 -22.62
N GLY A 50 -0.82 1.55 -23.12
CA GLY A 50 -0.95 1.85 -24.54
C GLY A 50 0.33 2.48 -25.09
N ILE A 51 0.85 3.51 -24.40
CA ILE A 51 2.08 4.22 -24.79
C ILE A 51 3.27 3.26 -24.88
N THR A 52 3.39 2.32 -23.94
CA THR A 52 4.48 1.35 -23.90
C THR A 52 4.37 0.33 -25.03
N LEU A 53 3.16 -0.12 -25.36
CA LEU A 53 2.92 -1.05 -26.46
C LEU A 53 3.17 -0.39 -27.81
N ASP A 54 2.66 0.82 -28.03
CA ASP A 54 2.87 1.56 -29.27
C ASP A 54 4.37 1.81 -29.53
N ALA A 55 5.11 2.24 -28.51
CA ALA A 55 6.56 2.44 -28.61
C ALA A 55 7.32 1.12 -28.90
N LYS A 56 6.84 0.00 -28.37
CA LYS A 56 7.42 -1.32 -28.63
C LYS A 56 7.15 -1.77 -30.06
N ASP A 57 5.93 -1.57 -30.55
CA ASP A 57 5.55 -1.93 -31.92
C ASP A 57 6.38 -1.12 -32.93
N GLU A 58 6.56 0.19 -32.71
CA GLU A 58 7.43 1.01 -33.56
C GLU A 58 8.89 0.51 -33.59
N LEU A 59 9.41 0.11 -32.43
CA LEU A 59 10.74 -0.49 -32.33
C LEU A 59 10.82 -1.78 -33.14
N LEU A 60 9.86 -2.70 -32.97
CA LEU A 60 9.82 -3.98 -33.68
C LEU A 60 9.71 -3.80 -35.20
N ASP A 61 8.93 -2.81 -35.65
CA ASP A 61 8.85 -2.46 -37.07
C ASP A 61 10.20 -2.01 -37.63
N ALA A 62 10.95 -1.18 -36.89
CA ALA A 62 12.28 -0.74 -37.30
C ALA A 62 13.32 -1.89 -37.29
N GLU A 63 13.21 -2.82 -36.35
CA GLU A 63 14.02 -4.04 -36.33
C GLU A 63 13.69 -4.96 -37.52
N TYR A 64 12.41 -5.11 -37.84
CA TYR A 64 11.98 -5.86 -39.01
C TYR A 64 12.48 -5.22 -40.32
N GLU A 65 12.39 -3.90 -40.47
CA GLU A 65 12.95 -3.16 -41.60
C GLU A 65 14.46 -3.42 -41.77
N ARG A 66 15.21 -3.43 -40.65
CA ARG A 66 16.64 -3.73 -40.64
C ARG A 66 16.92 -5.14 -41.15
N ASP A 67 16.13 -6.12 -40.71
CA ASP A 67 16.34 -7.52 -41.04
C ASP A 67 15.96 -7.83 -42.50
N GLN A 68 14.95 -7.15 -43.04
CA GLN A 68 14.55 -7.25 -44.45
C GLN A 68 15.44 -6.45 -45.42
N ALA A 69 16.25 -5.50 -44.94
CA ALA A 69 17.04 -4.65 -45.80
C ALA A 69 18.09 -5.43 -46.62
N ARG A 70 18.09 -5.22 -47.95
CA ARG A 70 18.97 -5.94 -48.90
C ARG A 70 20.32 -5.27 -49.12
N THR A 71 20.47 -4.00 -48.77
CA THR A 71 21.71 -3.23 -48.97
C THR A 71 22.34 -2.81 -47.64
N ARG A 72 23.66 -2.66 -47.62
CA ARG A 72 24.40 -2.23 -46.43
C ARG A 72 24.00 -0.83 -45.96
N ALA A 73 23.69 0.08 -46.88
CA ALA A 73 23.26 1.43 -46.55
C ALA A 73 21.87 1.44 -45.87
N ALA A 74 20.90 0.70 -46.42
CA ALA A 74 19.57 0.58 -45.84
C ALA A 74 19.61 -0.09 -44.46
N ARG A 75 20.42 -1.16 -44.29
CA ARG A 75 20.64 -1.80 -42.99
C ARG A 75 21.17 -0.83 -41.94
N ARG A 76 22.15 0.01 -42.29
CA ARG A 76 22.72 1.01 -41.36
C ARG A 76 21.70 2.08 -40.97
N ALA A 77 20.89 2.56 -41.92
CA ALA A 77 19.84 3.53 -41.63
C ALA A 77 18.79 2.97 -40.67
N ALA A 78 18.25 1.77 -40.97
CA ALA A 78 17.29 1.08 -40.11
C ALA A 78 17.88 0.73 -38.73
N GLN A 79 19.16 0.34 -38.67
CA GLN A 79 19.85 0.11 -37.40
C GLN A 79 19.95 1.37 -36.53
N ASN A 80 20.22 2.54 -37.14
CA ASN A 80 20.26 3.80 -36.39
C ASN A 80 18.87 4.21 -35.90
N LYS A 81 17.82 3.99 -36.71
CA LYS A 81 16.42 4.19 -36.33
C LYS A 81 16.03 3.30 -35.14
N ALA A 82 16.29 1.99 -35.24
CA ALA A 82 16.02 1.03 -34.16
C ALA A 82 16.76 1.39 -32.86
N LYS A 83 18.02 1.85 -32.92
CA LYS A 83 18.74 2.31 -31.72
C LYS A 83 18.09 3.53 -31.05
N GLY A 84 17.61 4.49 -31.85
CA GLY A 84 16.89 5.66 -31.31
C GLY A 84 15.57 5.26 -30.64
N LEU A 85 14.80 4.40 -31.31
CA LEU A 85 13.54 3.89 -30.78
C LEU A 85 13.75 3.00 -29.55
N GLN A 86 14.83 2.22 -29.50
CA GLN A 86 15.18 1.43 -28.32
C GLN A 86 15.40 2.32 -27.10
N ALA A 87 16.19 3.39 -27.25
CA ALA A 87 16.46 4.31 -26.15
C ALA A 87 15.16 4.99 -25.66
N ALA A 88 14.28 5.40 -26.57
CA ALA A 88 12.99 5.99 -26.22
C ALA A 88 12.06 4.98 -25.53
N TYR A 89 11.99 3.74 -26.05
CA TYR A 89 11.22 2.67 -25.45
C TYR A 89 11.72 2.34 -24.03
N ASP A 90 13.03 2.28 -23.82
CA ASP A 90 13.61 1.99 -22.50
C ASP A 90 13.23 3.06 -21.47
N GLU A 91 13.24 4.35 -21.84
CA GLU A 91 12.78 5.44 -20.98
C GLU A 91 11.29 5.32 -20.62
N ILE A 92 10.44 5.07 -21.61
CA ILE A 92 8.99 4.86 -21.42
C ILE A 92 8.75 3.65 -20.51
N TYR A 93 9.47 2.56 -20.75
CA TYR A 93 9.31 1.31 -20.02
C TYR A 93 9.71 1.47 -18.54
N VAL A 94 10.78 2.20 -18.24
CA VAL A 94 11.17 2.52 -16.86
C VAL A 94 10.06 3.31 -16.14
N VAL A 95 9.48 4.31 -16.81
CA VAL A 95 8.34 5.07 -16.24
C VAL A 95 7.14 4.15 -16.00
N HIS A 96 6.82 3.28 -16.94
CA HIS A 96 5.73 2.31 -16.80
C HIS A 96 5.96 1.37 -15.60
N GLN A 97 7.18 0.85 -15.43
CA GLN A 97 7.52 -0.01 -14.29
C GLN A 97 7.41 0.74 -12.95
N GLN A 98 7.83 2.00 -12.91
CA GLN A 98 7.68 2.81 -11.71
C GLN A 98 6.21 3.03 -11.38
N LEU A 99 5.38 3.39 -12.36
CA LEU A 99 3.93 3.56 -12.17
C LEU A 99 3.25 2.28 -11.66
N GLN A 100 3.64 1.11 -12.19
CA GLN A 100 3.13 -0.17 -11.69
C GLN A 100 3.54 -0.41 -10.23
N THR A 101 4.78 -0.08 -9.87
CA THR A 101 5.31 -0.22 -8.51
C THR A 101 4.54 0.68 -7.55
N ASP A 102 4.46 1.97 -7.86
CA ASP A 102 3.75 2.97 -7.07
C ASP A 102 2.27 2.58 -6.87
N TYR A 103 1.60 2.13 -7.93
CA TYR A 103 0.22 1.66 -7.85
C TYR A 103 0.06 0.45 -6.94
N ASN A 104 0.95 -0.55 -7.05
CA ASN A 104 0.88 -1.75 -6.22
C ASN A 104 1.16 -1.44 -4.74
N GLU A 105 2.10 -0.54 -4.46
CA GLU A 105 2.38 -0.05 -3.10
C GLU A 105 1.18 0.70 -2.53
N ALA A 106 0.62 1.65 -3.27
CA ALA A 106 -0.57 2.41 -2.87
C ALA A 106 -1.78 1.50 -2.62
N LYS A 107 -2.01 0.51 -3.49
CA LYS A 107 -3.07 -0.48 -3.34
C LYS A 107 -2.88 -1.33 -2.08
N THR A 108 -1.65 -1.78 -1.83
CA THR A 108 -1.32 -2.58 -0.63
C THR A 108 -1.48 -1.77 0.64
N ALA A 109 -1.01 -0.52 0.65
CA ALA A 109 -1.15 0.39 1.78
C ALA A 109 -2.63 0.69 2.07
N THR A 110 -3.42 1.00 1.03
CA THR A 110 -4.86 1.28 1.17
C THR A 110 -5.62 0.07 1.70
N ALA A 111 -5.34 -1.12 1.17
CA ALA A 111 -5.96 -2.37 1.66
C ALA A 111 -5.60 -2.65 3.12
N ARG A 112 -4.35 -2.40 3.54
CA ARG A 112 -3.94 -2.56 4.94
C ARG A 112 -4.67 -1.59 5.85
N GLU A 113 -4.76 -0.32 5.47
CA GLU A 113 -5.45 0.71 6.26
C GLU A 113 -6.95 0.41 6.37
N GLU A 114 -7.58 -0.01 5.27
CA GLU A 114 -8.97 -0.48 5.22
C GLU A 114 -9.22 -1.67 6.16
N GLN A 115 -8.30 -2.64 6.19
CA GLN A 115 -8.38 -3.78 7.09
C GLN A 115 -8.31 -3.36 8.55
N ILE A 116 -7.39 -2.45 8.89
CA ILE A 116 -7.24 -1.91 10.25
C ILE A 116 -8.51 -1.16 10.67
N ALA A 117 -9.04 -0.31 9.78
CA ALA A 117 -10.24 0.46 10.05
C ALA A 117 -11.45 -0.44 10.26
N SER A 118 -11.67 -1.42 9.37
CA SER A 118 -12.74 -2.41 9.49
C SER A 118 -12.64 -3.18 10.80
N PHE A 119 -11.43 -3.60 11.18
CA PHE A 119 -11.17 -4.31 12.41
C PHE A 119 -11.45 -3.46 13.66
N SER A 120 -11.08 -2.16 13.63
CA SER A 120 -11.38 -1.23 14.71
C SER A 120 -12.88 -0.96 14.86
N LEU A 121 -13.60 -0.80 13.75
CA LEU A 121 -15.03 -0.52 13.76
C LEU A 121 -15.87 -1.73 14.18
N GLY A 122 -15.37 -2.96 14.00
CA GLY A 122 -16.04 -4.19 14.42
C GLY A 122 -17.39 -4.46 13.75
N ALA A 123 -17.69 -3.72 12.67
CA ALA A 123 -19.00 -3.74 11.99
C ALA A 123 -19.05 -4.73 10.81
N GLY A 124 -18.04 -5.59 10.66
CA GLY A 124 -17.87 -6.41 9.46
C GLY A 124 -17.45 -5.57 8.24
N ASP A 125 -17.73 -6.08 7.04
CA ASP A 125 -17.37 -5.41 5.79
C ASP A 125 -18.25 -4.16 5.58
N ILE A 126 -17.61 -2.98 5.62
CA ILE A 126 -18.24 -1.71 5.26
C ILE A 126 -17.83 -1.37 3.83
N ALA A 127 -18.76 -1.49 2.88
CA ALA A 127 -18.47 -1.38 1.45
C ALA A 127 -17.82 -0.03 1.04
N ASN A 128 -18.18 1.07 1.71
CA ASN A 128 -17.69 2.42 1.44
C ASN A 128 -16.66 2.90 2.48
N ILE A 129 -15.98 1.99 3.18
CA ILE A 129 -15.07 2.36 4.27
C ILE A 129 -13.98 3.35 3.85
N ARG A 130 -13.53 3.25 2.59
CA ARG A 130 -12.52 4.13 1.98
C ARG A 130 -13.00 5.57 1.80
N ASP A 131 -14.31 5.80 1.79
CA ASP A 131 -14.91 7.12 1.59
C ASP A 131 -15.28 7.79 2.92
N LEU A 132 -15.14 7.07 4.05
CA LEU A 132 -15.49 7.60 5.36
C LEU A 132 -14.46 8.64 5.81
N THR A 133 -14.97 9.72 6.39
CA THR A 133 -14.16 10.80 6.99
C THR A 133 -14.06 10.61 8.49
N GLY A 134 -13.17 11.35 9.16
CA GLY A 134 -13.10 11.35 10.62
C GLY A 134 -11.66 11.29 11.13
N GLN A 135 -11.50 10.66 12.29
CA GLN A 135 -10.26 10.69 13.06
C GLN A 135 -9.73 9.29 13.33
N VAL A 136 -8.40 9.18 13.29
CA VAL A 136 -7.66 8.03 13.76
C VAL A 136 -6.92 8.42 15.02
N HIS A 137 -7.13 7.63 16.05
CA HIS A 137 -6.45 7.74 17.32
C HIS A 137 -5.37 6.66 17.36
N SER A 138 -4.15 7.02 17.73
CA SER A 138 -3.03 6.09 17.84
C SER A 138 -2.24 6.31 19.11
N LYS A 139 -1.69 5.22 19.67
CA LYS A 139 -0.76 5.26 20.79
C LYS A 139 0.05 3.98 20.86
N GLU A 140 1.17 4.05 21.56
CA GLU A 140 2.05 2.94 21.86
C GLU A 140 1.92 2.57 23.34
N VAL A 141 1.93 1.27 23.63
CA VAL A 141 1.92 0.74 25.00
C VAL A 141 3.06 -0.26 25.11
N ASP A 142 4.02 0.02 25.99
CA ASP A 142 5.07 -0.95 26.29
C ASP A 142 4.63 -1.83 27.44
N ILE A 143 4.69 -3.15 27.25
CA ILE A 143 4.39 -4.15 28.27
C ILE A 143 5.63 -4.98 28.56
N LYS A 144 5.71 -5.47 29.80
CA LYS A 144 6.62 -6.51 30.22
C LYS A 144 5.83 -7.79 30.42
N VAL A 145 6.28 -8.86 29.80
CA VAL A 145 5.67 -10.19 29.87
C VAL A 145 6.67 -11.14 30.52
N VAL A 146 6.28 -11.70 31.66
CA VAL A 146 7.04 -12.73 32.37
C VAL A 146 6.46 -14.08 31.98
N GLY A 147 7.24 -14.86 31.24
CA GLY A 147 6.94 -16.26 30.91
C GLY A 147 7.80 -17.23 31.72
N LYS A 148 7.53 -18.53 31.58
CA LYS A 148 8.24 -19.60 32.32
C LYS A 148 9.75 -19.60 32.09
N GLU A 149 10.19 -19.28 30.87
CA GLU A 149 11.60 -19.37 30.47
C GLU A 149 12.31 -18.02 30.43
N ALA A 150 11.58 -16.94 30.14
CA ALA A 150 12.16 -15.61 29.95
C ALA A 150 11.16 -14.50 30.21
N THR A 151 11.69 -13.36 30.63
CA THR A 151 10.98 -12.08 30.62
C THR A 151 11.28 -11.35 29.32
N LYS A 152 10.24 -10.84 28.65
CA LYS A 152 10.34 -10.11 27.37
C LYS A 152 9.50 -8.85 27.44
N ASN A 153 9.97 -7.78 26.80
CA ASN A 153 9.26 -6.52 26.69
C ASN A 153 8.74 -6.36 25.26
N TYR A 154 7.49 -5.93 25.13
CA TYR A 154 6.85 -5.71 23.84
C TYR A 154 6.30 -4.29 23.76
N ARG A 155 6.44 -3.68 22.59
CA ARG A 155 5.68 -2.49 22.20
C ARG A 155 4.45 -2.90 21.43
N LEU A 156 3.29 -2.45 21.90
CA LEU A 156 2.01 -2.64 21.25
C LEU A 156 1.67 -1.35 20.52
N TYR A 157 1.38 -1.46 19.23
CA TYR A 157 0.86 -0.36 18.44
C TYR A 157 -0.66 -0.43 18.45
N LEU A 158 -1.32 0.53 19.11
CA LEU A 158 -2.77 0.56 19.20
C LEU A 158 -3.33 1.64 18.27
N ARG A 159 -4.44 1.31 17.58
CA ARG A 159 -5.20 2.27 16.79
C ARG A 159 -6.70 2.13 17.05
N MET A 160 -7.41 3.25 16.95
CA MET A 160 -8.87 3.33 17.01
C MET A 160 -9.36 4.30 15.93
N PHE A 161 -10.39 3.90 15.19
CA PHE A 161 -10.98 4.69 14.10
C PHE A 161 -12.33 5.23 14.53
N ASN A 162 -12.49 6.56 14.48
CA ASN A 162 -13.76 7.24 14.69
C ASN A 162 -14.17 7.86 13.36
N LEU A 163 -14.97 7.13 12.60
CA LEU A 163 -15.31 7.48 11.23
C LEU A 163 -16.77 7.91 11.10
N LYS A 164 -17.07 8.67 10.06
CA LYS A 164 -18.40 9.14 9.72
C LYS A 164 -18.67 8.85 8.26
N ASP A 165 -19.85 8.31 8.01
CA ASP A 165 -20.45 8.26 6.69
C ASP A 165 -21.21 9.57 6.47
N GLU A 166 -20.70 10.44 5.59
CA GLU A 166 -21.33 11.73 5.33
C GLU A 166 -22.63 11.61 4.50
N VAL A 167 -22.76 10.54 3.70
CA VAL A 167 -23.95 10.32 2.86
C VAL A 167 -25.12 9.84 3.73
N LEU A 168 -24.86 8.88 4.61
CA LEU A 168 -25.86 8.32 5.51
C LEU A 168 -25.98 9.09 6.84
N ASN A 169 -25.07 10.05 7.08
CA ASN A 169 -24.90 10.77 8.34
C ASN A 169 -24.78 9.83 9.56
N VAL A 170 -24.04 8.73 9.39
CA VAL A 170 -23.86 7.70 10.43
C VAL A 170 -22.45 7.82 11.02
N ASN A 171 -22.39 8.02 12.34
CA ASN A 171 -21.13 7.98 13.07
C ASN A 171 -20.80 6.54 13.48
N ARG A 172 -19.58 6.12 13.18
CA ARG A 172 -19.03 4.80 13.49
C ARG A 172 -17.86 4.97 14.45
N ARG A 173 -18.10 4.67 15.73
CA ARG A 173 -17.08 4.73 16.76
C ARG A 173 -16.37 3.39 16.87
N GLY A 174 -15.08 3.37 16.61
CA GLY A 174 -14.27 2.17 16.70
C GLY A 174 -13.85 1.84 18.13
N GLN A 175 -13.12 0.74 18.22
CA GLN A 175 -12.48 0.24 19.43
C GLN A 175 -10.96 0.32 19.27
N TRP A 176 -10.27 0.49 20.39
CA TRP A 176 -8.82 0.30 20.42
C TRP A 176 -8.47 -1.14 20.07
N LYS A 177 -7.67 -1.30 19.03
CA LYS A 177 -7.16 -2.59 18.57
C LYS A 177 -5.65 -2.56 18.51
N ILE A 178 -5.04 -3.71 18.80
CA ILE A 178 -3.60 -3.90 18.67
C ILE A 178 -3.32 -4.23 17.21
N ILE A 179 -2.52 -3.42 16.54
CA ILE A 179 -2.19 -3.58 15.12
C ILE A 179 -0.93 -4.42 14.96
N LYS A 180 0.03 -4.26 15.87
CA LYS A 180 1.31 -4.96 15.84
C LYS A 180 1.85 -5.14 17.26
N PHE A 181 2.51 -6.28 17.48
CA PHE A 181 3.40 -6.51 18.61
C PHE A 181 4.85 -6.43 18.11
N GLU A 182 5.69 -5.69 18.83
CA GLU A 182 7.11 -5.56 18.51
C GLU A 182 7.94 -5.90 19.74
N LEU A 183 8.84 -6.89 19.62
CA LEU A 183 9.76 -7.23 20.70
C LEU A 183 10.81 -6.11 20.83
N ILE A 184 10.93 -5.53 22.01
CA ILE A 184 11.90 -4.45 22.29
C ILE A 184 13.02 -4.89 23.24
N SER A 185 12.81 -5.95 24.03
CA SER A 185 13.84 -6.58 24.87
C SER A 185 13.45 -7.98 25.30
#